data_AF-A0A7S2YYQ4-F1
#
_entry.id   AF-A0A7S2YYQ4-F1
#
_cell.length_a   1.000
_cell.length_b   1.000
_cell.length_c   1.000
_cell.angle_alpha   90.00
_cell.angle_beta   90.00
_cell.angle_gamma   90.00
#
_symmetry.space_group_name_H-M   'P 1'
#
loop_
_entity.id
_entity.type
_entity.pdbx_description
1 polymer ?
#
loop_
_entity_poly.entity_id
_entity_poly.type
_entity_poly.pdbx_seq_one_letter_code
_entity_poly.pdbx_strand_id
1 'polypeptide(L)'
;IEERRELLQECLRVVAGSPPPLCTAEPLLRFLSPEAGEHGILEEIGFNGSNQNQMAMDYCLEGDPSHSNGPAESVRLIVEEPLSGGALEQLQIQHGRCSGCGTRVRGTAWPFGMKPQPHLCEYTKKLYCTRCHTNLRIVIPWKVLQSWDFKPGKVSNVAHEYLSSIFDQPILCVSAINPHLYLKVQSLRKLREQRIHLHKRFLQLSGTKWEEQLLRQLGAKSYLVENTEFWSLKDLVDISSGAFSTLPASLEQVATTLQQTVWDFTVNNFK
;
A
#
# COMPACT_ATOMS: atom_id res chain seq x y z
N ILE A 1 -23.20 19.88 -15.66
CA ILE A 1 -23.42 19.70 -14.21
C ILE A 1 -24.47 18.61 -13.99
N GLU A 2 -25.60 18.68 -14.70
CA GLU A 2 -26.67 17.68 -14.67
C GLU A 2 -26.21 16.27 -15.11
N GLU A 3 -25.57 16.14 -16.28
CA GLU A 3 -25.04 14.86 -16.78
C GLU A 3 -24.05 14.19 -15.81
N ARG A 4 -23.23 14.99 -15.12
CA ARG A 4 -22.29 14.47 -14.10
C ARG A 4 -23.02 13.92 -12.88
N ARG A 5 -24.14 14.53 -12.49
CA ARG A 5 -24.96 14.12 -11.35
C ARG A 5 -25.69 12.81 -11.65
N GLU A 6 -26.24 12.68 -12.85
CA GLU A 6 -26.91 11.45 -13.31
C GLU A 6 -25.94 10.26 -13.35
N LEU A 7 -24.73 10.47 -13.89
CA LEU A 7 -23.68 9.44 -13.91
C LEU A 7 -23.27 8.99 -12.50
N LEU A 8 -23.11 9.93 -11.57
CA LEU A 8 -22.75 9.61 -10.17
C LEU A 8 -23.87 8.82 -9.46
N GLN A 9 -25.14 9.14 -9.71
CA GLN A 9 -26.28 8.40 -9.16
C GLN A 9 -26.41 6.99 -9.73
N GLU A 10 -26.12 6.80 -11.03
CA GLU A 10 -26.08 5.47 -11.64
C GLU A 10 -24.94 4.62 -11.04
N CYS A 11 -23.74 5.21 -10.89
CA CYS A 11 -22.62 4.56 -10.21
C CYS A 11 -22.98 4.18 -8.76
N LEU A 12 -23.69 5.03 -8.03
CA LEU A 12 -24.14 4.74 -6.66
C LEU A 12 -25.08 3.52 -6.62
N ARG A 13 -26.05 3.44 -7.56
CA ARG A 13 -26.98 2.30 -7.65
C ARG A 13 -26.25 0.99 -7.94
N VAL A 14 -25.31 1.01 -8.88
CA VAL A 14 -24.50 -0.17 -9.25
C VAL A 14 -23.63 -0.64 -8.08
N VAL A 15 -23.00 0.29 -7.37
CA VAL A 15 -22.13 -0.01 -6.23
C VAL A 15 -22.94 -0.54 -5.04
N ALA A 16 -24.09 0.08 -4.72
CA ALA A 16 -24.95 -0.36 -3.63
C ALA A 16 -25.51 -1.78 -3.84
N GLY A 17 -25.77 -2.19 -5.09
CA GLY A 17 -26.22 -3.54 -5.44
C GLY A 17 -25.12 -4.59 -5.61
N SER A 18 -23.84 -4.20 -5.51
CA SER A 18 -22.71 -5.11 -5.70
C SER A 18 -22.33 -5.87 -4.41
N PRO A 19 -21.67 -7.04 -4.49
CA PRO A 19 -21.15 -7.71 -3.30
C PRO A 19 -19.97 -6.94 -2.67
N PRO A 20 -19.62 -7.21 -1.39
CA PRO A 20 -18.44 -6.64 -0.75
C PRO A 20 -17.17 -6.88 -1.58
N PRO A 21 -16.22 -5.93 -1.61
CA PRO A 21 -16.10 -4.78 -0.71
C PRO A 21 -16.80 -3.50 -1.22
N LEU A 22 -17.37 -3.52 -2.43
CA LEU A 22 -17.81 -2.31 -3.12
C LEU A 22 -19.02 -1.66 -2.45
N CYS A 23 -20.05 -2.44 -2.10
CA CYS A 23 -21.21 -1.96 -1.35
C CYS A 23 -20.89 -1.58 0.12
N THR A 24 -19.69 -1.89 0.61
CA THR A 24 -19.24 -1.57 1.98
C THR A 24 -18.14 -0.50 2.00
N ALA A 25 -17.72 0.00 0.84
CA ALA A 25 -16.68 1.01 0.70
C ALA A 25 -17.23 2.42 1.01
N GLU A 26 -17.30 2.77 2.30
CA GLU A 26 -17.83 4.06 2.80
C GLU A 26 -17.26 5.31 2.08
N PRO A 27 -15.93 5.42 1.81
CA PRO A 27 -15.39 6.58 1.12
C PRO A 27 -15.91 6.74 -0.31
N LEU A 28 -16.15 5.61 -0.99
CA LEU A 28 -16.65 5.57 -2.36
C LEU A 28 -18.15 5.89 -2.41
N LEU A 29 -18.94 5.37 -1.46
CA LEU A 29 -20.36 5.70 -1.34
C LEU A 29 -20.59 7.18 -1.04
N ARG A 30 -19.79 7.79 -0.15
CA ARG A 30 -19.85 9.24 0.11
C ARG A 30 -19.41 10.08 -1.08
N PHE A 31 -18.42 9.63 -1.84
CA PHE A 31 -18.00 10.32 -3.06
C PHE A 31 -19.11 10.33 -4.13
N LEU A 32 -19.86 9.23 -4.24
CA LEU A 32 -20.95 9.08 -5.20
C LEU A 32 -22.25 9.77 -4.77
N SER A 33 -22.37 10.18 -3.50
CA SER A 33 -23.52 10.90 -2.95
C SER A 33 -23.09 12.26 -2.38
N PRO A 34 -22.96 13.31 -3.21
CA PRO A 34 -22.63 14.65 -2.74
C PRO A 34 -23.82 15.21 -1.93
N GLU A 35 -23.63 15.41 -0.63
CA GLU A 35 -24.67 15.91 0.29
C GLU A 35 -25.22 17.27 -0.19
N ALA A 36 -26.51 17.28 -0.51
CA ALA A 36 -27.33 18.48 -0.47
C ALA A 36 -28.81 18.10 -0.29
N GLY A 37 -29.29 18.16 0.95
CA GLY A 37 -30.73 18.23 1.25
C GLY A 37 -31.44 16.90 1.51
N GLU A 38 -32.22 16.94 2.58
CA GLU A 38 -33.12 15.97 3.22
C GLU A 38 -33.60 14.76 2.37
N HIS A 39 -33.44 13.58 2.99
CA HIS A 39 -33.86 12.23 2.57
C HIS A 39 -33.09 11.64 1.38
N GLY A 40 -31.82 11.31 1.63
CA GLY A 40 -30.97 10.58 0.68
C GLY A 40 -31.19 9.07 0.76
N ILE A 41 -31.10 8.43 -0.41
CA ILE A 41 -31.20 6.98 -0.70
C ILE A 41 -30.50 6.08 0.35
N LEU A 42 -29.45 6.56 1.02
CA LEU A 42 -28.73 5.87 2.09
C LEU A 42 -29.60 5.51 3.32
N GLU A 43 -30.64 6.29 3.65
CA GLU A 43 -31.58 5.95 4.72
C GLU A 43 -32.56 4.83 4.29
N GLU A 44 -32.96 4.77 3.01
CA GLU A 44 -33.89 3.75 2.48
C GLU A 44 -33.27 2.34 2.44
N ILE A 45 -31.95 2.23 2.29
CA ILE A 45 -31.20 0.95 2.34
C ILE A 45 -30.73 0.57 3.76
N GLY A 46 -31.21 1.26 4.80
CA GLY A 46 -30.93 0.90 6.20
C GLY A 46 -29.48 1.14 6.63
N PHE A 47 -28.75 2.02 5.94
CA PHE A 47 -27.36 2.31 6.24
C PHE A 47 -27.25 3.29 7.42
N ASN A 48 -27.25 2.76 8.66
CA ASN A 48 -26.78 3.53 9.80
C ASN A 48 -25.25 3.45 9.81
N GLY A 49 -24.56 4.59 9.83
CA GLY A 49 -23.10 4.69 9.79
C GLY A 49 -22.38 4.17 11.04
N SER A 50 -22.88 3.12 11.69
CA SER A 50 -22.31 2.50 12.88
C SER A 50 -21.99 1.06 12.55
N ASN A 51 -20.83 0.83 11.91
CA ASN A 51 -20.05 -0.41 12.02
C ASN A 51 -18.73 -0.30 11.22
N GLN A 52 -17.80 0.54 11.71
CA GLN A 52 -16.40 0.52 11.26
C GLN A 52 -15.57 -0.59 11.92
N ASN A 53 -16.18 -1.57 12.59
CA ASN A 53 -15.46 -2.58 13.38
C ASN A 53 -15.34 -3.97 12.74
N GLN A 54 -15.60 -4.12 11.44
CA GLN A 54 -15.60 -5.46 10.82
C GLN A 54 -14.64 -5.62 9.63
N MET A 55 -13.39 -5.14 9.73
CA MET A 55 -12.26 -5.64 8.93
C MET A 55 -10.90 -5.45 9.63
N ALA A 56 -10.83 -5.54 10.97
CA ALA A 56 -9.56 -5.61 11.68
C ALA A 56 -9.16 -7.08 11.86
N MET A 57 -8.00 -7.49 11.35
CA MET A 57 -7.37 -8.73 11.82
C MET A 57 -6.91 -8.51 13.26
N ASP A 58 -7.63 -9.11 14.20
CA ASP A 58 -7.23 -9.17 15.61
C ASP A 58 -6.04 -10.13 15.75
N TYR A 59 -4.87 -9.58 16.07
CA TYR A 59 -3.78 -10.36 16.65
C TYR A 59 -3.79 -10.17 18.16
N CYS A 60 -4.47 -11.09 18.86
CA CYS A 60 -4.31 -11.24 20.30
C CYS A 60 -2.98 -11.95 20.58
N LEU A 61 -1.95 -11.20 20.98
CA LEU A 61 -0.80 -11.79 21.65
C LEU A 61 -1.19 -12.05 23.11
N GLU A 62 -1.25 -13.33 23.50
CA GLU A 62 -1.46 -13.73 24.88
C GLU A 62 -0.30 -13.22 25.76
N GLY A 63 -0.64 -12.42 26.78
CA GLY A 63 0.26 -12.09 27.87
C GLY A 63 0.17 -10.65 28.36
N ASP A 64 -0.67 -10.43 29.39
CA ASP A 64 -0.46 -9.57 30.57
C ASP A 64 -1.76 -8.79 30.96
N PRO A 65 -2.41 -9.07 32.12
CA PRO A 65 -3.79 -8.61 32.42
C PRO A 65 -3.95 -7.12 32.79
N SER A 66 -2.99 -6.25 32.45
CA SER A 66 -2.96 -4.86 32.93
C SER A 66 -3.14 -3.78 31.84
N HIS A 67 -3.44 -4.15 30.59
CA HIS A 67 -3.69 -3.18 29.51
C HIS A 67 -5.18 -2.96 29.29
N SER A 68 -5.64 -1.73 29.51
CA SER A 68 -6.95 -1.27 29.04
C SER A 68 -7.01 -1.38 27.52
N ASN A 69 -7.87 -2.27 27.02
CA ASN A 69 -8.22 -2.46 25.62
C ASN A 69 -8.68 -1.14 24.98
N GLY A 70 -7.79 -0.51 24.22
CA GLY A 70 -8.14 0.44 23.16
C GLY A 70 -7.87 -0.23 21.82
N PRO A 71 -8.62 0.10 20.75
CA PRO A 71 -8.44 -0.55 19.45
C PRO A 71 -7.01 -0.29 18.96
N ALA A 72 -6.27 -1.38 18.69
CA ALA A 72 -4.96 -1.32 18.09
C ALA A 72 -5.09 -0.62 16.73
N GLU A 73 -4.26 0.40 16.50
CA GLU A 73 -4.25 1.11 15.22
C GLU A 73 -3.90 0.16 14.07
N SER A 74 -4.82 -0.02 13.12
CA SER A 74 -4.56 -0.73 11.87
C SER A 74 -3.71 0.15 10.96
N VAL A 75 -2.47 -0.30 10.70
CA VAL A 75 -1.56 0.38 9.79
C VAL A 75 -1.90 -0.03 8.35
N ARG A 76 -2.07 0.97 7.47
CA ARG A 76 -2.35 0.79 6.03
C ARG A 76 -1.19 1.31 5.19
N LEU A 77 -1.21 1.01 3.88
CA LEU A 77 -0.26 1.55 2.92
C LEU A 77 -0.46 3.06 2.78
N ILE A 78 0.61 3.82 2.96
CA ILE A 78 0.69 5.27 2.81
C ILE A 78 1.70 5.55 1.70
N VAL A 79 1.23 6.13 0.61
CA VAL A 79 2.02 6.45 -0.59
C VAL A 79 2.32 7.94 -0.76
N GLU A 80 1.63 8.77 0.02
CA GLU A 80 1.86 10.21 0.11
C GLU A 80 2.27 10.58 1.53
N GLU A 81 3.20 11.54 1.68
CA GLU A 81 3.60 12.01 3.00
C GLU A 81 2.38 12.50 3.80
N PRO A 82 2.08 11.93 4.98
CA PRO A 82 1.02 12.43 5.82
C PRO A 82 1.35 13.86 6.27
N LEU A 83 0.35 14.74 6.22
CA LEU A 83 0.49 16.07 6.80
C LEU A 83 0.85 15.93 8.28
N SER A 84 1.99 16.49 8.67
CA SER A 84 2.48 16.42 10.04
C SER A 84 2.84 17.80 10.54
N GLY A 85 2.11 18.27 11.55
CA GLY A 85 2.46 19.44 12.33
C GLY A 85 3.64 19.19 13.26
N GLY A 86 3.94 20.18 14.12
CA GLY A 86 4.96 20.01 15.16
C GLY A 86 4.61 18.89 16.15
N ALA A 87 5.60 18.36 16.89
CA ALA A 87 5.36 17.29 17.85
C ALA A 87 4.27 17.63 18.90
N LEU A 88 4.17 18.91 19.29
CA LEU A 88 3.13 19.38 20.22
C LEU A 88 1.73 19.35 19.58
N GLU A 89 1.62 19.78 18.33
CA GLU A 89 0.37 19.77 17.57
C GLU A 89 -0.11 18.33 17.36
N GLN A 90 0.79 17.42 17.00
CA GLN A 90 0.43 16.02 16.84
C GLN A 90 0.00 15.37 18.16
N LEU A 91 0.61 15.78 19.27
CA LEU A 91 0.19 15.33 20.59
C LEU A 91 -1.22 15.82 20.94
N GLN A 92 -1.58 17.04 20.53
CA GLN A 92 -2.93 17.59 20.71
C GLN A 92 -3.96 16.83 19.87
N ILE A 93 -3.66 16.59 18.59
CA ILE A 93 -4.51 15.79 17.67
C ILE A 93 -4.76 14.39 18.25
N GLN A 94 -3.75 13.79 18.88
CA GLN A 94 -3.86 12.47 19.52
C GLN A 94 -4.40 12.51 20.95
N HIS A 95 -4.93 13.65 21.42
CA HIS A 95 -5.42 13.84 22.79
C HIS A 95 -4.43 13.43 23.89
N GLY A 96 -3.13 13.58 23.64
CA GLY A 96 -2.07 13.17 24.55
C GLY A 96 -1.96 11.66 24.73
N ARG A 97 -2.36 10.84 23.74
CA ARG A 97 -2.33 9.38 23.80
C ARG A 97 -1.40 8.78 22.75
N CYS A 98 -0.79 7.64 23.12
CA CYS A 98 -0.02 6.80 22.21
C CYS A 98 -0.95 6.27 21.11
N SER A 99 -0.55 6.42 19.86
CA SER A 99 -1.35 5.92 18.73
C SER A 99 -1.44 4.38 18.68
N GLY A 100 -0.46 3.67 19.26
CA GLY A 100 -0.46 2.21 19.29
C GLY A 100 -1.30 1.60 20.41
N CYS A 101 -1.10 2.03 21.66
CA CYS A 101 -1.71 1.40 22.84
C CYS A 101 -2.73 2.29 23.58
N GLY A 102 -3.02 3.51 23.10
CA GLY A 102 -3.96 4.43 23.72
C GLY A 102 -3.55 5.01 25.09
N THR A 103 -2.40 4.56 25.64
CA THR A 103 -1.88 5.04 26.93
C THR A 103 -1.47 6.50 26.84
N ARG A 104 -1.74 7.28 27.89
CA ARG A 104 -1.39 8.71 27.93
C ARG A 104 0.12 8.90 27.82
N VAL A 105 0.55 9.60 26.78
CA VAL A 105 1.92 10.06 26.59
C VAL A 105 2.01 11.50 27.09
N ARG A 106 2.95 11.77 28.00
CA ARG A 106 3.12 13.13 28.53
C ARG A 106 4.01 13.93 27.58
N GLY A 107 3.62 15.18 27.31
CA GLY A 107 4.37 16.09 26.45
C GLY A 107 5.67 16.59 27.07
N THR A 108 6.45 17.30 26.27
CA THR A 108 7.79 17.85 26.57
C THR A 108 7.82 18.94 27.66
N ALA A 109 6.67 19.34 28.21
CA ALA A 109 6.51 20.52 29.06
C ALA A 109 6.63 20.26 30.58
N TRP A 110 7.10 19.10 31.05
CA TRP A 110 7.21 18.84 32.49
C TRP A 110 8.62 19.13 33.03
N PRO A 111 8.81 19.92 34.11
CA PRO A 111 10.11 20.52 34.47
C PRO A 111 11.16 19.58 35.08
N PHE A 112 10.96 18.26 35.06
CA PHE A 112 11.80 17.35 35.87
C PHE A 112 12.14 16.04 35.17
N GLY A 113 12.63 16.08 33.91
CA GLY A 113 13.57 15.12 33.28
C GLY A 113 13.41 13.59 33.44
N MET A 114 12.34 13.07 34.07
CA MET A 114 12.32 11.73 34.65
C MET A 114 11.40 10.75 33.91
N LYS A 115 10.79 11.14 32.78
CA LYS A 115 10.02 10.21 31.95
C LYS A 115 10.45 10.26 30.48
N PRO A 116 10.57 9.09 29.81
CA PRO A 116 11.01 9.04 28.43
C PRO A 116 10.00 9.70 27.50
N GLN A 117 10.51 10.46 26.54
CA GLN A 117 9.71 11.19 25.56
C GLN A 117 9.04 10.23 24.56
N PRO A 118 7.84 10.54 24.05
CA PRO A 118 7.24 9.77 22.97
C PRO A 118 8.08 9.89 21.69
N HIS A 119 8.09 8.82 20.90
CA HIS A 119 8.76 8.78 19.60
C HIS A 119 7.79 9.09 18.47
N LEU A 120 8.25 9.88 17.50
CA LEU A 120 7.54 10.14 16.26
C LEU A 120 7.85 9.01 15.26
N CYS A 121 6.81 8.29 14.84
CA CYS A 121 6.94 7.33 13.74
C CYS A 121 7.07 8.12 12.44
N GLU A 122 8.18 7.96 11.73
CA GLU A 122 8.38 8.67 10.46
C GLU A 122 7.37 8.23 9.40
N TYR A 123 6.90 6.97 9.43
CA TYR A 123 5.95 6.45 8.44
C TYR A 123 4.54 7.01 8.60
N THR A 124 3.95 6.88 9.79
CA THR A 124 2.57 7.32 10.07
C THR A 124 2.48 8.79 10.49
N LYS A 125 3.62 9.41 10.80
CA LYS A 125 3.76 10.75 11.40
C LYS A 125 3.07 10.91 12.75
N LYS A 126 2.76 9.82 13.45
CA LYS A 126 2.10 9.82 14.76
C LYS A 126 3.08 9.59 15.91
N LEU A 127 2.69 9.99 17.11
CA LEU A 127 3.47 9.80 18.35
C LEU A 127 3.11 8.49 19.05
N TYR A 128 4.15 7.78 19.49
CA TYR A 128 4.07 6.49 20.16
C TYR A 128 4.87 6.52 21.47
N CYS A 129 4.46 5.74 22.47
CA CYS A 129 5.27 5.53 23.66
C CYS A 129 6.51 4.67 23.34
N THR A 130 7.49 4.63 24.27
CA THR A 130 8.73 3.87 24.09
C THR A 130 8.54 2.36 23.94
N ARG A 131 7.41 1.80 24.40
CA ARG A 131 7.06 0.39 24.19
C ARG A 131 6.58 0.12 22.77
N CYS A 132 5.72 0.97 22.23
CA CYS A 132 5.14 0.81 20.89
C CYS A 132 6.08 1.28 19.75
N HIS A 133 7.19 1.91 20.10
CA HIS A 133 8.17 2.40 19.14
C HIS A 133 9.58 2.23 19.69
N THR A 134 10.22 1.12 19.34
CA THR A 134 11.58 0.75 19.77
C THR A 134 12.68 1.30 18.86
N ASN A 135 12.35 2.28 18.00
CA ASN A 135 13.26 2.88 17.01
C ASN A 135 13.77 1.90 15.95
N LEU A 136 12.99 0.85 15.66
CA LEU A 136 13.19 0.02 14.47
C LEU A 136 13.19 0.89 13.22
N ARG A 137 13.98 0.50 12.23
CA ARG A 137 14.18 1.27 11.01
C ARG A 137 13.88 0.43 9.78
N ILE A 138 13.11 1.01 8.87
CA ILE A 138 12.78 0.39 7.59
C ILE A 138 12.64 1.47 6.52
N VAL A 139 12.81 1.10 5.26
CA VAL A 139 12.56 1.98 4.12
C VAL A 139 11.08 2.36 4.09
N ILE A 140 10.79 3.63 3.84
CA ILE A 140 9.42 4.18 3.89
C ILE A 140 8.86 4.33 2.47
N PRO A 141 7.74 3.67 2.11
CA PRO A 141 7.22 3.67 0.73
C PRO A 141 6.96 5.06 0.17
N TRP A 142 6.26 5.93 0.90
CA TRP A 142 5.94 7.27 0.39
C TRP A 142 7.19 8.14 0.17
N LYS A 143 8.28 7.96 0.94
CA LYS A 143 9.56 8.64 0.70
C LYS A 143 10.20 8.16 -0.62
N VAL A 144 10.23 6.85 -0.83
CA VAL A 144 10.72 6.26 -2.08
C VAL A 144 9.92 6.78 -3.28
N LEU A 145 8.60 6.81 -3.17
CA LEU A 145 7.71 7.19 -4.27
C LEU A 145 7.68 8.70 -4.55
N GLN A 146 7.87 9.55 -3.54
CA GLN A 146 7.85 11.00 -3.74
C GLN A 146 9.22 11.56 -4.12
N SER A 147 10.29 11.10 -3.46
CA SER A 147 11.61 11.71 -3.56
C SER A 147 12.73 10.75 -3.95
N TRP A 148 12.42 9.48 -4.25
CA TRP A 148 13.43 8.44 -4.51
C TRP A 148 14.42 8.30 -3.33
N ASP A 149 13.93 8.49 -2.10
CA ASP A 149 14.71 8.40 -0.86
C ASP A 149 14.52 7.02 -0.20
N PHE A 150 15.62 6.27 -0.11
CA PHE A 150 15.68 4.92 0.45
C PHE A 150 16.26 4.88 1.87
N LYS A 151 16.52 6.03 2.49
CA LYS A 151 17.06 6.07 3.85
C LYS A 151 16.07 5.46 4.84
N PRO A 152 16.45 4.44 5.62
CA PRO A 152 15.57 3.85 6.62
C PRO A 152 15.17 4.88 7.69
N GLY A 153 13.87 5.07 7.86
CA GLY A 153 13.28 5.93 8.88
C GLY A 153 12.91 5.14 10.13
N LYS A 154 12.91 5.79 11.28
CA LYS A 154 12.44 5.20 12.53
C LYS A 154 10.92 5.09 12.52
N VAL A 155 10.38 3.91 12.80
CA VAL A 155 8.94 3.63 12.75
C VAL A 155 8.45 2.94 14.03
N SER A 156 7.14 3.00 14.27
CA SER A 156 6.51 2.21 15.33
C SER A 156 6.63 0.71 15.03
N ASN A 157 6.52 -0.14 16.06
CA ASN A 157 6.68 -1.58 15.90
C ASN A 157 5.62 -2.16 14.95
N VAL A 158 4.37 -1.71 15.10
CA VAL A 158 3.25 -2.11 14.22
C VAL A 158 3.50 -1.66 12.78
N ALA A 159 4.02 -0.45 12.57
CA ALA A 159 4.37 0.02 11.23
C ALA A 159 5.54 -0.77 10.64
N HIS A 160 6.53 -1.14 11.45
CA HIS A 160 7.64 -1.99 11.01
C HIS A 160 7.15 -3.37 10.54
N GLU A 161 6.32 -4.03 11.35
CA GLU A 161 5.73 -5.33 11.02
C GLU A 161 4.90 -5.26 9.74
N TYR A 162 4.05 -4.24 9.61
CA TYR A 162 3.27 -4.01 8.40
C TYR A 162 4.16 -3.78 7.16
N LEU A 163 5.14 -2.87 7.25
CA LEU A 163 6.02 -2.58 6.12
C LEU A 163 6.90 -3.76 5.73
N SER A 164 7.25 -4.62 6.69
CA SER A 164 7.98 -5.87 6.43
C SER A 164 7.12 -6.88 5.68
N SER A 165 5.83 -7.00 6.01
CA SER A 165 4.94 -7.98 5.37
C SER A 165 4.61 -7.64 3.91
N ILE A 166 4.61 -6.35 3.56
CA ILE A 166 4.37 -5.88 2.19
C ILE A 166 5.66 -5.64 1.39
N PHE A 167 6.84 -5.84 1.98
CA PHE A 167 8.13 -5.44 1.39
C PHE A 167 8.36 -6.07 0.01
N ASP A 168 8.02 -7.35 -0.14
CA ASP A 168 8.18 -8.15 -1.36
C ASP A 168 6.92 -8.15 -2.24
N GLN A 169 5.84 -7.48 -1.82
CA GLN A 169 4.57 -7.51 -2.55
C GLN A 169 4.53 -6.41 -3.64
N PRO A 170 4.20 -6.75 -4.90
CA PRO A 170 4.17 -5.79 -6.00
C PRO A 170 2.89 -4.95 -5.97
N ILE A 171 2.77 -4.06 -4.99
CA ILE A 171 1.55 -3.26 -4.72
C ILE A 171 1.74 -1.76 -4.99
N LEU A 172 2.93 -1.31 -5.38
CA LEU A 172 3.24 0.10 -5.60
C LEU A 172 3.13 0.47 -7.07
N CYS A 173 2.05 1.17 -7.45
CA CYS A 173 1.86 1.67 -8.81
C CYS A 173 2.57 3.03 -9.01
N VAL A 174 3.82 3.00 -9.47
CA VAL A 174 4.65 4.22 -9.59
C VAL A 174 4.06 5.23 -10.58
N SER A 175 3.45 4.77 -11.67
CA SER A 175 2.84 5.66 -12.68
C SER A 175 1.59 6.38 -12.17
N ALA A 176 0.82 5.76 -11.29
CA ALA A 176 -0.33 6.38 -10.65
C ALA A 176 0.07 7.38 -9.56
N ILE A 177 1.14 7.08 -8.82
CA ILE A 177 1.54 7.86 -7.64
C ILE A 177 2.46 9.02 -8.02
N ASN A 178 3.53 8.75 -8.78
CA ASN A 178 4.50 9.76 -9.20
C ASN A 178 5.16 9.39 -10.53
N PRO A 179 4.50 9.65 -11.67
CA PRO A 179 5.03 9.30 -12.99
C PRO A 179 6.34 10.05 -13.32
N HIS A 180 6.63 11.17 -12.65
CA HIS A 180 7.89 11.89 -12.83
C HIS A 180 9.12 11.09 -12.35
N LEU A 181 8.95 10.05 -11.52
CA LEU A 181 10.07 9.17 -11.18
C LEU A 181 10.65 8.48 -12.41
N TYR A 182 9.82 8.07 -13.37
CA TYR A 182 10.32 7.52 -14.62
C TYR A 182 11.10 8.55 -15.42
N LEU A 183 10.81 9.85 -15.28
CA LEU A 183 11.56 10.91 -15.93
C LEU A 183 12.94 11.13 -15.29
N LYS A 184 13.01 11.03 -13.95
CA LYS A 184 14.24 11.28 -13.17
C LYS A 184 15.17 10.06 -13.10
N VAL A 185 14.62 8.85 -13.05
CA VAL A 185 15.37 7.61 -12.77
C VAL A 185 15.43 6.75 -14.03
N GLN A 186 16.57 6.80 -14.72
CA GLN A 186 16.73 6.12 -16.00
C GLN A 186 16.69 4.59 -15.90
N SER A 187 17.26 4.00 -14.84
CA SER A 187 17.22 2.55 -14.60
C SER A 187 15.79 2.03 -14.45
N LEU A 188 15.00 2.71 -13.61
CA LEU A 188 13.58 2.39 -13.42
C LEU A 188 12.79 2.48 -14.73
N ARG A 189 13.03 3.51 -15.55
CA ARG A 189 12.39 3.65 -16.87
C ARG A 189 12.72 2.48 -17.80
N LYS A 190 14.01 2.14 -17.93
CA LYS A 190 14.47 1.04 -18.78
C LYS A 190 13.83 -0.29 -18.38
N LEU A 191 13.76 -0.57 -17.09
CA LEU A 191 13.15 -1.81 -16.59
C LEU A 191 11.63 -1.83 -16.83
N ARG A 192 10.94 -0.69 -16.69
CA ARG A 192 9.53 -0.58 -17.09
C ARG A 192 9.34 -0.85 -18.59
N GLU A 193 10.14 -0.25 -19.45
CA GLU A 193 10.08 -0.46 -20.90
C GLU A 193 10.31 -1.93 -21.28
N GLN A 194 11.28 -2.58 -20.63
CA GLN A 194 11.51 -4.01 -20.78
C GLN A 194 10.29 -4.84 -20.32
N ARG A 195 9.73 -4.56 -19.15
CA ARG A 195 8.50 -5.23 -18.67
C ARG A 195 7.33 -5.04 -19.63
N ILE A 196 7.16 -3.85 -20.21
CA ILE A 196 6.13 -3.60 -21.25
C ILE A 196 6.36 -4.49 -22.48
N HIS A 197 7.60 -4.63 -22.94
CA HIS A 197 7.92 -5.52 -24.05
C HIS A 197 7.62 -6.99 -23.72
N LEU A 198 8.01 -7.44 -22.52
CA LEU A 198 7.73 -8.80 -22.06
C LEU A 198 6.24 -9.05 -21.92
N HIS A 199 5.48 -8.12 -21.35
CA HIS A 199 4.04 -8.23 -21.20
C HIS A 199 3.34 -8.40 -22.56
N LYS A 200 3.73 -7.61 -23.58
CA LYS A 200 3.20 -7.76 -24.94
C LYS A 200 3.43 -9.15 -25.53
N ARG A 201 4.58 -9.76 -25.23
CA ARG A 201 4.90 -11.12 -25.67
C ARG A 201 4.14 -12.17 -24.86
N PHE A 202 4.00 -11.95 -23.56
CA PHE A 202 3.20 -12.78 -22.67
C PHE A 202 1.74 -12.87 -23.11
N LEU A 203 1.14 -11.76 -23.57
CA LEU A 203 -0.23 -11.73 -24.09
C LEU A 203 -0.48 -12.66 -25.30
N GLN A 204 0.56 -13.12 -25.99
CA GLN A 204 0.42 -14.11 -27.06
C GLN A 204 0.03 -15.50 -26.54
N LEU A 205 0.29 -15.77 -25.26
CA LEU A 205 -0.03 -17.03 -24.59
C LEU A 205 -1.38 -16.99 -23.87
N SER A 206 -2.04 -15.83 -23.80
CA SER A 206 -3.24 -15.63 -22.98
C SER A 206 -4.37 -16.60 -23.34
N GLY A 207 -4.95 -17.23 -22.33
CA GLY A 207 -6.01 -18.23 -22.47
C GLY A 207 -5.52 -19.62 -22.91
N THR A 208 -4.21 -19.86 -22.93
CA THR A 208 -3.63 -21.16 -23.34
C THR A 208 -3.04 -21.92 -22.16
N LYS A 209 -2.91 -23.24 -22.28
CA LYS A 209 -2.18 -24.07 -21.29
C LYS A 209 -0.72 -23.63 -21.06
N TRP A 210 -0.12 -22.95 -22.04
CA TRP A 210 1.26 -22.47 -21.98
C TRP A 210 1.42 -21.26 -21.07
N GLU A 211 0.38 -20.42 -20.96
CA GLU A 211 0.33 -19.33 -19.97
C GLU A 211 0.41 -19.89 -18.55
N GLU A 212 -0.47 -20.83 -18.20
CA GLU A 212 -0.46 -21.45 -16.87
C GLU A 212 0.86 -22.16 -16.54
N GLN A 213 1.46 -22.80 -17.54
CA GLN A 213 2.77 -23.44 -17.37
C GLN A 213 3.87 -22.41 -17.12
N LEU A 214 3.90 -21.33 -17.90
CA LEU A 214 4.86 -20.25 -17.73
C LEU A 214 4.71 -19.59 -16.35
N LEU A 215 3.49 -19.22 -15.95
CA LEU A 215 3.24 -18.57 -14.66
C LEU A 215 3.68 -19.47 -13.50
N ARG A 216 3.42 -20.79 -13.59
CA ARG A 216 3.93 -21.77 -12.61
C ARG A 216 5.46 -21.85 -12.58
N GLN A 217 6.12 -21.78 -13.74
CA GLN A 217 7.59 -21.77 -13.81
C GLN A 217 8.19 -20.48 -13.23
N LEU A 218 7.55 -19.33 -13.46
CA LEU A 218 8.00 -18.03 -12.94
C LEU A 218 7.72 -17.87 -11.44
N GLY A 219 6.68 -18.52 -10.91
CA GLY A 219 6.32 -18.49 -9.51
C GLY A 219 6.17 -17.06 -8.99
N ALA A 220 6.87 -16.71 -7.90
CA ALA A 220 6.82 -15.37 -7.31
C ALA A 220 7.31 -14.24 -8.23
N LYS A 221 7.93 -14.54 -9.38
CA LYS A 221 8.37 -13.55 -10.38
C LYS A 221 7.34 -13.32 -11.50
N SER A 222 6.20 -14.02 -11.49
CA SER A 222 5.19 -13.91 -12.55
C SER A 222 4.67 -12.48 -12.74
N TYR A 223 4.55 -11.72 -11.64
CA TYR A 223 4.11 -10.32 -11.67
C TYR A 223 4.98 -9.42 -12.57
N LEU A 224 6.22 -9.81 -12.87
CA LEU A 224 7.11 -9.07 -13.75
C LEU A 224 6.61 -9.04 -15.21
N VAL A 225 5.86 -10.07 -15.62
CA VAL A 225 5.25 -10.15 -16.96
C VAL A 225 3.75 -9.90 -16.94
N GLU A 226 3.06 -10.20 -15.84
CA GLU A 226 1.60 -10.01 -15.73
C GLU A 226 1.21 -8.53 -15.61
N ASN A 227 2.02 -7.75 -14.89
CA ASN A 227 1.78 -6.32 -14.69
C ASN A 227 3.06 -5.52 -14.99
N THR A 228 2.91 -4.30 -15.52
CA THR A 228 4.05 -3.45 -15.93
C THR A 228 4.22 -2.19 -15.06
N GLU A 229 3.19 -1.85 -14.27
CA GLU A 229 3.12 -0.59 -13.53
C GLU A 229 3.35 -0.77 -12.02
N PHE A 230 3.13 -1.98 -11.52
CA PHE A 230 3.26 -2.32 -10.12
C PHE A 230 4.66 -2.86 -9.79
N TRP A 231 5.22 -2.34 -8.70
CA TRP A 231 6.54 -2.69 -8.16
C TRP A 231 6.40 -3.05 -6.68
N SER A 232 7.27 -3.94 -6.21
CA SER A 232 7.46 -4.14 -4.78
C SER A 232 8.43 -3.10 -4.21
N LEU A 233 8.41 -2.89 -2.90
CA LEU A 233 9.39 -2.00 -2.26
C LEU A 233 10.80 -2.57 -2.42
N LYS A 234 10.94 -3.91 -2.36
CA LYS A 234 12.17 -4.64 -2.66
C LYS A 234 12.72 -4.34 -4.05
N ASP A 235 11.86 -4.31 -5.08
CA ASP A 235 12.31 -3.99 -6.44
C ASP A 235 12.88 -2.58 -6.51
N LEU A 236 12.19 -1.60 -5.93
CA LEU A 236 12.65 -0.21 -5.96
C LEU A 236 13.99 -0.05 -5.21
N VAL A 237 14.14 -0.73 -4.07
CA VAL A 237 15.41 -0.79 -3.31
C VAL A 237 16.52 -1.44 -4.14
N ASP A 238 16.25 -2.57 -4.79
CA ASP A 238 17.23 -3.26 -5.64
C ASP A 238 17.65 -2.38 -6.82
N ILE A 239 16.71 -1.73 -7.52
CA ILE A 239 16.99 -0.77 -8.60
C ILE A 239 17.86 0.39 -8.12
N SER A 240 17.60 0.90 -6.91
CA SER A 240 18.40 1.98 -6.31
C SER A 240 19.85 1.60 -6.02
N SER A 241 20.14 0.29 -5.93
CA SER A 241 21.49 -0.23 -5.69
C SER A 241 22.40 -0.16 -6.93
N GLY A 242 21.87 0.33 -8.07
CA GLY A 242 22.64 0.63 -9.26
C GLY A 242 23.31 -0.61 -9.86
N ALA A 243 24.64 -0.60 -9.97
CA ALA A 243 25.40 -1.71 -10.55
C ALA A 243 25.27 -3.04 -9.77
N PHE A 244 24.79 -2.99 -8.52
CA PHE A 244 24.55 -4.18 -7.69
C PHE A 244 23.11 -4.69 -7.75
N SER A 245 22.25 -4.06 -8.55
CA SER A 245 20.86 -4.48 -8.76
C SER A 245 20.81 -5.86 -9.41
N THR A 246 20.00 -6.75 -8.83
CA THR A 246 19.78 -8.13 -9.28
C THR A 246 18.55 -8.27 -10.19
N LEU A 247 17.65 -7.28 -10.17
CA LEU A 247 16.41 -7.28 -10.92
C LEU A 247 16.60 -7.30 -12.45
N PRO A 248 17.56 -6.57 -13.06
CA PRO A 248 17.83 -6.67 -14.49
C PRO A 248 18.15 -8.11 -14.93
N ALA A 249 19.05 -8.80 -14.21
CA ALA A 249 19.39 -10.19 -14.50
C ALA A 249 18.18 -11.13 -14.30
N SER A 250 17.35 -10.88 -13.28
CA SER A 250 16.11 -11.62 -13.10
C SER A 250 15.13 -11.41 -14.25
N LEU A 251 15.01 -10.20 -14.78
CA LEU A 251 14.16 -9.90 -15.94
C LEU A 251 14.67 -10.56 -17.22
N GLU A 252 15.99 -10.65 -17.41
CA GLU A 252 16.59 -11.37 -18.54
C GLU A 252 16.32 -12.88 -18.49
N GLN A 253 16.35 -13.48 -17.30
CA GLN A 253 15.95 -14.88 -17.11
C GLN A 253 14.49 -15.08 -17.49
N VAL A 254 13.60 -14.22 -16.99
CA VAL A 254 12.16 -14.24 -17.31
C VAL A 254 11.95 -14.08 -18.82
N ALA A 255 12.69 -13.17 -19.46
CA ALA A 255 12.64 -12.95 -20.90
C ALA A 255 13.02 -14.19 -21.70
N THR A 256 14.07 -14.89 -21.27
CA THR A 256 14.55 -16.12 -21.92
C THR A 256 13.53 -17.24 -21.79
N THR A 257 12.97 -17.45 -20.60
CA THR A 257 11.92 -18.44 -20.36
C THR A 257 10.68 -18.14 -21.21
N LEU A 258 10.18 -16.90 -21.19
CA LEU A 258 9.04 -16.48 -21.99
C LEU A 258 9.31 -16.67 -23.49
N GLN A 259 10.52 -16.37 -23.96
CA GLN A 259 10.90 -16.57 -25.35
C GLN A 259 10.84 -18.03 -25.77
N GLN A 260 11.37 -18.95 -24.94
CA GLN A 260 11.28 -20.38 -25.19
C GLN A 260 9.83 -20.87 -25.19
N THR A 261 9.02 -20.45 -24.21
CA THR A 261 7.61 -20.86 -24.13
C THR A 261 6.81 -20.39 -25.36
N VAL A 262 7.02 -19.15 -25.81
CA VAL A 262 6.36 -18.64 -27.01
C VAL A 262 6.80 -19.40 -28.27
N TRP A 263 8.09 -19.72 -28.37
CA TRP A 263 8.59 -20.57 -29.46
C TRP A 263 7.88 -21.92 -29.48
N ASP A 264 7.84 -22.62 -28.35
CA ASP A 264 7.19 -23.93 -28.24
C ASP A 264 5.69 -23.85 -28.55
N PHE A 265 5.01 -22.80 -28.09
CA PHE A 265 3.61 -22.53 -28.43
C PHE A 265 3.42 -22.39 -29.95
N THR A 266 4.23 -21.57 -30.62
CA THR A 266 4.11 -21.38 -32.07
C THR A 266 4.39 -22.66 -32.86
N VAL A 267 5.44 -23.40 -32.52
CA VAL A 267 5.79 -24.65 -33.22
C VAL A 267 4.70 -25.73 -33.08
N ASN A 268 3.99 -25.77 -31.95
CA ASN A 268 2.93 -26.75 -31.71
C ASN A 268 1.56 -26.38 -32.31
N ASN A 269 1.32 -25.10 -32.64
CA ASN A 269 0.04 -24.65 -33.22
C ASN A 269 0.09 -24.47 -34.75
N PHE A 270 1.29 -24.38 -35.34
CA PHE A 270 1.48 -24.23 -36.78
C PHE A 270 2.08 -25.48 -37.46
N LYS A 271 1.96 -26.65 -36.82
CA LYS A 271 2.13 -27.99 -37.43
C LYS A 271 0.78 -28.65 -37.57
#